data_AF-A0A507EVN0-F1
#
_entry.id   AF-A0A507EVN0-F1
#
_cell.length_a   1.000
_cell.length_b   1.000
_cell.length_c   1.000
_cell.angle_alpha   90.00
_cell.angle_beta   90.00
_cell.angle_gamma   90.00
#
_symmetry.space_group_name_H-M   'P 1'
#
loop_
_entity.id
_entity.type
_entity.pdbx_description
1 polymer ?
#
loop_
_entity_poly.entity_id
_entity_poly.type
_entity_poly.pdbx_seq_one_letter_code
_entity_poly.pdbx_strand_id
1 'polypeptide(L)'
;MVRLVVTEKIRSAIELALLEEALDTSLAEKLKSYSQRSRSENQPDAEDPGTVSHELLNEVSKALLYQRADDDRQDFYFHELVKGSEVYMDKPKPRVKSPELIQLLDAIRADLANKEYAEMVRGVSLNRETQPLVPVGRELRDAFRQISSVINVLFSIAATFAAVFWVSGTVTRDVGMRTLIGLFGALLVAIAEGWFFARDWLFDEPPNPSAKRTRQLNLPIQLKEPSHPNS
;
A
#
# COMPACT_ATOMS: atom_id res chain seq x y z
N MET A 1 -18.77 -28.48 -15.85
CA MET A 1 -18.60 -29.94 -16.09
C MET A 1 -17.43 -30.39 -15.24
N VAL A 2 -17.64 -31.28 -14.27
CA VAL A 2 -16.60 -31.69 -13.31
C VAL A 2 -15.71 -32.74 -13.96
N ARG A 3 -14.39 -32.53 -13.91
CA ARG A 3 -13.37 -33.44 -14.44
C ARG A 3 -12.62 -34.09 -13.29
N LEU A 4 -12.40 -35.40 -13.39
CA LEU A 4 -11.75 -36.21 -12.36
C LEU A 4 -10.43 -36.75 -12.91
N VAL A 5 -9.39 -36.79 -12.07
CA VAL A 5 -8.09 -37.38 -12.43
C VAL A 5 -8.24 -38.90 -12.51
N VAL A 6 -7.81 -39.51 -13.62
CA VAL A 6 -7.91 -40.98 -13.78
C VAL A 6 -6.94 -41.67 -12.84
N THR A 7 -7.50 -42.44 -11.91
CA THR A 7 -6.76 -43.33 -11.01
C THR A 7 -6.65 -44.74 -11.62
N GLU A 8 -5.74 -45.56 -11.09
CA GLU A 8 -5.59 -46.97 -11.51
C GLU A 8 -6.90 -47.76 -11.38
N LYS A 9 -7.70 -47.50 -10.33
CA LYS A 9 -9.02 -48.12 -10.16
C LYS A 9 -9.99 -47.77 -11.30
N ILE A 10 -10.04 -46.49 -11.67
CA ILE A 10 -10.87 -46.00 -12.78
C ILE A 10 -10.40 -46.63 -14.09
N ARG A 11 -9.09 -46.75 -14.29
CA ARG A 11 -8.51 -47.39 -15.49
C ARG A 11 -8.92 -48.86 -15.59
N SER A 12 -8.75 -49.64 -14.52
CA SER A 12 -9.15 -51.06 -14.51
C SER A 12 -10.65 -51.25 -14.76
N ALA A 13 -11.50 -50.38 -14.20
CA ALA A 13 -12.94 -50.42 -14.46
C ALA A 13 -13.27 -50.11 -15.93
N ILE A 14 -12.58 -49.15 -16.55
CA ILE A 14 -12.75 -48.82 -17.97
C ILE A 14 -12.30 -49.97 -18.87
N GLU A 15 -11.16 -50.60 -18.57
CA GLU A 15 -10.65 -51.75 -19.35
C GLU A 15 -11.60 -52.95 -19.28
N LEU A 16 -12.15 -53.26 -18.11
CA LEU A 16 -13.15 -54.30 -17.94
C LEU A 16 -14.43 -53.99 -18.73
N ALA A 17 -14.92 -52.77 -18.65
CA ALA A 17 -16.11 -52.34 -19.39
C ALA A 17 -15.92 -52.38 -20.92
N LEU A 18 -14.68 -52.22 -21.41
CA LEU A 18 -14.32 -52.35 -22.83
C LEU A 18 -14.20 -53.81 -23.28
N LEU A 19 -13.78 -54.72 -22.40
CA LEU A 19 -13.68 -56.16 -22.70
C LEU A 19 -15.04 -56.85 -22.76
N GLU A 20 -16.02 -56.36 -22.00
CA GLU A 20 -17.36 -56.95 -21.89
C GLU A 20 -18.36 -56.41 -22.94
N GLU A 21 -17.92 -55.55 -23.87
CA GLU A 21 -18.77 -54.86 -24.88
C GLU A 21 -20.02 -54.18 -24.29
N ALA A 22 -19.96 -53.80 -23.01
CA ALA A 22 -21.10 -53.32 -22.22
C ALA A 22 -21.55 -51.89 -22.56
N LEU A 23 -20.82 -51.20 -23.45
CA LEU A 23 -20.98 -49.78 -23.72
C LEU A 23 -21.33 -49.51 -25.19
N ASP A 24 -22.10 -48.43 -25.39
CA ASP A 24 -22.42 -47.89 -26.69
C ASP A 24 -21.15 -47.57 -27.50
N THR A 25 -21.17 -47.85 -28.81
CA THR A 25 -20.00 -47.83 -29.71
C THR A 25 -19.28 -46.47 -29.68
N SER A 26 -20.04 -45.37 -29.52
CA SER A 26 -19.53 -44.00 -29.41
C SER A 26 -18.79 -43.71 -28.09
N LEU A 27 -19.18 -44.36 -26.99
CA LEU A 27 -18.55 -44.21 -25.68
C LEU A 27 -17.31 -45.10 -25.56
N ALA A 28 -17.37 -46.31 -26.12
CA ALA A 28 -16.24 -47.22 -26.17
C ALA A 28 -15.03 -46.62 -26.91
N GLU A 29 -15.24 -45.90 -28.01
CA GLU A 29 -14.17 -45.20 -28.72
C GLU A 29 -13.53 -44.09 -27.89
N LYS A 30 -14.35 -43.29 -27.17
CA LYS A 30 -13.84 -42.26 -26.26
C LYS A 30 -13.05 -42.86 -25.11
N LEU A 31 -13.49 -43.98 -24.56
CA LEU A 31 -12.82 -44.68 -23.46
C LEU A 31 -11.53 -45.40 -23.87
N LYS A 32 -11.45 -45.92 -25.10
CA LYS A 32 -10.21 -46.49 -25.67
C LYS A 32 -9.06 -45.49 -25.63
N SER A 33 -9.34 -44.20 -25.90
CA SER A 33 -8.34 -43.13 -25.85
C SER A 33 -7.71 -42.94 -24.46
N TYR A 34 -8.46 -43.24 -23.38
CA TYR A 34 -7.98 -43.16 -22.01
C TYR A 34 -7.20 -44.41 -21.57
N SER A 35 -7.58 -45.60 -22.06
CA SER A 35 -6.83 -46.85 -21.80
C SER A 35 -5.45 -46.86 -22.47
N GLN A 36 -5.37 -46.36 -23.71
CA GLN A 36 -4.14 -46.37 -24.52
C GLN A 36 -3.13 -45.29 -24.13
N ARG A 37 -3.54 -44.27 -23.35
CA ARG A 37 -2.64 -43.25 -22.79
C ARG A 37 -1.80 -43.86 -21.67
N SER A 38 -0.84 -44.65 -22.11
CA SER A 38 0.09 -45.43 -21.31
C SER A 38 1.12 -44.50 -20.69
N ARG A 39 1.14 -44.41 -19.36
CA ARG A 39 2.34 -44.29 -18.52
C ARG A 39 3.40 -43.23 -18.90
N SER A 40 3.05 -42.22 -19.68
CA SER A 40 3.95 -41.11 -20.01
C SER A 40 3.86 -40.11 -18.88
N GLU A 41 4.67 -40.39 -17.87
CA GLU A 41 5.29 -39.48 -16.91
C GLU A 41 4.41 -38.39 -16.29
N ASN A 42 4.40 -38.42 -14.96
CA ASN A 42 4.24 -37.29 -14.05
C ASN A 42 4.90 -36.01 -14.58
N GLN A 43 4.24 -35.33 -15.51
CA GLN A 43 4.65 -34.03 -16.01
C GLN A 43 3.58 -33.05 -15.56
N PRO A 44 3.82 -32.28 -14.48
CA PRO A 44 2.82 -31.41 -13.82
C PRO A 44 2.32 -30.24 -14.69
N ASP A 45 2.76 -30.17 -15.95
CA ASP A 45 2.56 -29.08 -16.90
C ASP A 45 1.89 -29.50 -18.22
N ALA A 46 1.41 -30.75 -18.36
CA ALA A 46 0.57 -31.13 -19.50
C ALA A 46 -0.83 -30.48 -19.37
N GLU A 47 -1.34 -29.86 -20.45
CA GLU A 47 -2.62 -29.12 -20.48
C GLU A 47 -3.86 -29.97 -20.14
N ASP A 48 -3.74 -31.30 -20.12
CA ASP A 48 -4.82 -32.20 -19.74
C ASP A 48 -4.25 -33.42 -19.00
N PRO A 49 -4.27 -33.44 -17.65
CA PRO A 49 -3.66 -34.49 -16.83
C PRO A 49 -4.48 -35.79 -16.80
N GLY A 50 -4.85 -36.31 -17.98
CA GLY A 50 -5.60 -37.55 -18.13
C GLY A 50 -6.92 -37.50 -17.36
N THR A 51 -7.76 -36.50 -17.65
CA THR A 51 -9.00 -36.29 -16.92
C THR A 51 -10.20 -36.97 -17.59
N VAL A 52 -11.09 -37.55 -16.79
CA VAL A 52 -12.34 -38.17 -17.26
C VAL A 52 -13.54 -37.39 -16.72
N SER A 53 -14.57 -37.23 -17.57
CA SER A 53 -15.83 -36.60 -17.16
C SER A 53 -16.58 -37.47 -16.17
N HIS A 54 -17.13 -36.86 -15.13
CA HIS A 54 -18.02 -37.51 -14.16
C HIS A 54 -19.15 -38.32 -14.83
N GLU A 55 -19.73 -37.81 -15.92
CA GLU A 55 -20.83 -38.46 -16.64
C GLU A 55 -20.38 -39.80 -17.25
N LEU A 56 -19.19 -39.84 -17.85
CA LEU A 56 -18.65 -41.04 -18.47
C LEU A 56 -18.35 -42.12 -17.42
N LEU A 57 -17.80 -41.72 -16.27
CA LEU A 57 -17.53 -42.65 -15.18
C LEU A 57 -18.83 -43.20 -14.56
N ASN A 58 -19.88 -42.39 -14.49
CA ASN A 58 -21.20 -42.84 -14.04
C ASN A 58 -21.77 -43.92 -14.97
N GLU A 59 -21.68 -43.73 -16.29
CA GLU A 59 -22.15 -44.73 -17.26
C GLU A 59 -21.33 -46.03 -17.20
N VAL A 60 -20.01 -45.94 -17.04
CA VAL A 60 -19.16 -47.13 -16.81
C VAL A 60 -19.58 -47.87 -15.53
N SER A 61 -19.83 -47.15 -14.44
CA SER A 61 -20.25 -47.77 -13.18
C SER A 61 -21.60 -48.50 -13.31
N LYS A 62 -22.57 -47.90 -14.01
CA LYS A 62 -23.87 -48.55 -14.26
C LYS A 62 -23.72 -49.80 -15.11
N ALA A 63 -22.96 -49.72 -16.21
CA ALA A 63 -22.75 -50.85 -17.11
C ALA A 63 -22.17 -52.06 -16.38
N LEU A 64 -21.15 -51.86 -15.53
CA LEU A 64 -20.53 -52.92 -14.75
C LEU A 64 -21.46 -53.49 -13.65
N LEU A 65 -22.30 -52.64 -13.03
CA LEU A 65 -23.27 -53.08 -12.04
C LEU A 65 -24.39 -53.94 -12.64
N TYR A 66 -24.83 -53.64 -13.87
CA TYR A 66 -25.87 -54.41 -14.55
C TYR A 66 -25.43 -55.83 -14.93
N GLN A 67 -24.13 -56.06 -15.13
CA GLN A 67 -23.60 -57.32 -15.64
C GLN A 67 -23.03 -58.26 -14.58
N ARG A 68 -22.79 -57.80 -13.33
CA ARG A 68 -22.25 -58.62 -12.23
C ARG A 68 -23.30 -59.20 -11.28
N ALA A 69 -22.96 -60.33 -10.64
CA ALA A 69 -23.66 -60.88 -9.48
C ALA A 69 -23.28 -60.14 -8.18
N ASP A 70 -24.15 -60.18 -7.17
CA ASP A 70 -24.14 -59.26 -6.01
C ASP A 70 -22.83 -59.19 -5.21
N ASP A 71 -21.99 -60.22 -5.20
CA ASP A 71 -20.77 -60.28 -4.38
C ASP A 71 -19.63 -59.39 -4.94
N ASP A 72 -19.57 -59.23 -6.27
CA ASP A 72 -18.52 -58.45 -6.95
C ASP A 72 -18.94 -57.00 -7.24
N ARG A 73 -20.17 -56.58 -6.88
CA ARG A 73 -20.70 -55.24 -7.22
C ARG A 73 -20.10 -54.12 -6.39
N GLN A 74 -19.61 -54.44 -5.19
CA GLN A 74 -19.22 -53.41 -4.22
C GLN A 74 -18.06 -52.53 -4.70
N ASP A 75 -17.13 -53.09 -5.47
CA ASP A 75 -15.95 -52.36 -5.95
C ASP A 75 -16.23 -51.46 -7.17
N PHE A 76 -17.38 -51.61 -7.83
CA PHE A 76 -17.75 -50.88 -9.05
C PHE A 76 -18.80 -49.80 -8.84
N TYR A 77 -19.25 -49.60 -7.59
CA TYR A 77 -20.07 -48.44 -7.31
C TYR A 77 -19.29 -47.16 -7.59
N PHE A 78 -19.99 -46.17 -8.16
CA PHE A 78 -19.42 -44.88 -8.53
C PHE A 78 -18.59 -44.25 -7.39
N HIS A 79 -19.07 -44.30 -6.16
CA HIS A 79 -18.38 -43.72 -5.01
C HIS A 79 -17.06 -44.46 -4.65
N GLU A 80 -16.96 -45.76 -4.92
CA GLU A 80 -15.71 -46.54 -4.74
C GLU A 80 -14.72 -46.29 -5.88
N LEU A 81 -15.21 -46.07 -7.11
CA LEU A 81 -14.37 -45.68 -8.25
C LEU A 81 -13.80 -44.27 -8.11
N VAL A 82 -14.56 -43.34 -7.54
CA VAL A 82 -14.13 -41.96 -7.27
C VAL A 82 -13.26 -41.85 -6.00
N LYS A 83 -13.25 -42.88 -5.15
CA LYS A 83 -12.47 -42.89 -3.91
C LYS A 83 -10.98 -42.83 -4.23
N GLY A 84 -10.35 -41.71 -3.87
CA GLY A 84 -8.94 -41.43 -4.17
C GLY A 84 -8.71 -40.70 -5.50
N SER A 85 -9.76 -40.34 -6.24
CA SER A 85 -9.67 -39.43 -7.38
C SER A 85 -9.70 -37.98 -6.91
N GLU A 86 -8.79 -37.17 -7.42
CA GLU A 86 -8.82 -35.72 -7.22
C GLU A 86 -9.70 -35.05 -8.28
N VAL A 87 -10.34 -33.94 -7.90
CA VAL A 87 -11.09 -33.09 -8.83
C VAL A 87 -10.11 -32.19 -9.55
N TYR A 88 -10.04 -32.30 -10.88
CA TYR A 88 -9.21 -31.41 -11.68
C TYR A 88 -9.87 -30.04 -11.81
N MET A 89 -9.12 -29.01 -11.43
CA MET A 89 -9.51 -27.61 -11.63
C MET A 89 -8.53 -26.97 -12.61
N ASP A 90 -9.08 -26.30 -13.63
CA ASP A 90 -8.25 -25.58 -14.60
C ASP A 90 -7.41 -24.51 -13.88
N LYS A 91 -6.10 -24.46 -14.19
CA LYS A 91 -5.21 -23.42 -13.67
C LYS A 91 -5.79 -22.05 -14.10
N PRO A 92 -6.03 -21.10 -13.17
CA PRO A 92 -6.52 -19.77 -13.52
C PRO A 92 -5.56 -19.11 -14.51
N LYS A 93 -6.09 -18.53 -15.60
CA LYS A 93 -5.26 -17.83 -16.58
C LYS A 93 -4.39 -16.79 -15.87
N PRO A 94 -3.09 -16.68 -16.21
CA PRO A 94 -2.24 -15.67 -15.60
C PRO A 94 -2.81 -14.28 -15.90
N ARG A 95 -2.95 -13.45 -14.87
CA ARG A 95 -3.41 -12.07 -15.04
C ARG A 95 -2.33 -11.29 -15.79
N VAL A 96 -2.65 -10.84 -17.00
CA VAL A 96 -1.80 -9.91 -17.74
C VAL A 96 -1.89 -8.55 -17.04
N LYS A 97 -0.78 -8.08 -16.49
CA LYS A 97 -0.73 -6.77 -15.83
C LYS A 97 -0.85 -5.68 -16.91
N SER A 98 -1.74 -4.71 -16.71
CA SER A 98 -1.81 -3.54 -17.59
C SER A 98 -0.54 -2.70 -17.45
N PRO A 99 -0.12 -1.98 -18.50
CA PRO A 99 1.06 -1.11 -18.44
C PRO A 99 0.92 -0.02 -17.36
N GLU A 100 -0.29 0.51 -17.18
CA GLU A 100 -0.61 1.48 -16.13
C GLU A 100 -0.39 0.91 -14.72
N LEU A 101 -0.79 -0.34 -14.48
CA LEU A 101 -0.59 -0.99 -13.17
C LEU A 101 0.89 -1.20 -12.86
N ILE A 102 1.71 -1.51 -13.87
CA ILE A 102 3.16 -1.67 -13.68
C ILE A 102 3.80 -0.34 -13.29
N GLN A 103 3.46 0.74 -14.00
CA GLN A 103 3.95 2.08 -13.70
C GLN A 103 3.56 2.53 -12.29
N LEU A 104 2.32 2.26 -11.88
CA LEU A 104 1.85 2.58 -10.53
C LEU A 104 2.62 1.77 -9.46
N LEU A 105 2.84 0.49 -9.70
CA LEU A 105 3.60 -0.37 -8.77
C LEU A 105 5.06 0.09 -8.64
N ASP A 106 5.69 0.48 -9.75
CA ASP A 106 7.06 1.01 -9.75
C ASP A 106 7.13 2.34 -8.99
N ALA A 107 6.14 3.21 -9.16
CA ALA A 107 6.03 4.46 -8.40
C ALA A 107 5.88 4.21 -6.90
N ILE A 108 4.98 3.30 -6.50
CA ILE A 108 4.77 2.92 -5.09
C ILE A 108 6.05 2.32 -4.50
N ARG A 109 6.75 1.45 -5.25
CA ARG A 109 8.00 0.85 -4.81
C ARG A 109 9.10 1.88 -4.61
N ALA A 110 9.21 2.86 -5.52
CA ALA A 110 10.17 3.96 -5.41
C ALA A 110 9.88 4.84 -4.18
N ASP A 111 8.61 5.15 -3.89
CA ASP A 111 8.23 5.92 -2.71
C ASP A 111 8.58 5.21 -1.40
N LEU A 112 8.31 3.90 -1.31
CA LEU A 112 8.67 3.09 -0.15
C LEU A 112 10.20 3.04 0.06
N ALA A 113 10.97 2.83 -1.01
CA ALA A 113 12.43 2.81 -0.93
C ALA A 113 13.00 4.16 -0.47
N ASN A 114 12.42 5.28 -0.94
CA ASN A 114 12.83 6.61 -0.52
C ASN A 114 12.52 6.87 0.97
N LYS A 115 11.37 6.40 1.46
CA LYS A 115 11.01 6.50 2.88
C LYS A 115 11.95 5.70 3.75
N GLU A 116 12.24 4.46 3.38
CA GLU A 116 13.17 3.59 4.10
C GLU A 116 14.59 4.19 4.10
N TYR A 117 15.06 4.72 2.96
CA TYR A 117 16.32 5.44 2.90
C TYR A 117 16.34 6.67 3.82
N ALA A 118 15.27 7.47 3.82
CA ALA A 118 15.13 8.64 4.68
C ALA A 118 15.19 8.27 6.18
N GLU A 119 14.60 7.14 6.57
CA GLU A 119 14.67 6.62 7.92
C GLU A 119 16.09 6.15 8.29
N MET A 120 16.78 5.44 7.39
CA MET A 120 18.17 5.02 7.59
C MET A 120 19.13 6.21 7.78
N VAL A 121 18.92 7.31 7.06
CA VAL A 121 19.78 8.50 7.15
C VAL A 121 19.34 9.51 8.22
N ARG A 122 18.20 9.29 8.89
CA ARG A 122 17.60 10.23 9.86
C ARG A 122 18.50 10.57 11.06
N GLY A 123 19.48 9.71 11.36
CA GLY A 123 20.45 9.91 12.44
C GLY A 123 21.88 10.21 11.99
N VAL A 124 22.15 10.19 10.69
CA VAL A 124 23.50 10.40 10.15
C VAL A 124 23.64 11.87 9.76
N SER A 125 23.98 12.71 10.73
CA SER A 125 24.36 14.10 10.48
C SER A 125 25.74 14.15 9.82
N LEU A 126 25.80 13.85 8.52
CA LEU A 126 26.87 14.32 7.66
C LEU A 126 26.66 15.82 7.43
N ASN A 127 27.71 16.58 7.68
CA ASN A 127 27.75 18.03 7.69
C ASN A 127 26.73 18.73 6.76
N ARG A 128 25.99 19.61 7.43
CA ARG A 128 24.95 20.54 7.01
C ARG A 128 25.41 21.51 5.92
N GLU A 129 25.66 21.05 4.70
CA GLU A 129 25.84 21.96 3.56
C GLU A 129 24.99 21.64 2.32
N THR A 130 24.30 20.50 2.26
CA THR A 130 23.50 20.14 1.07
C THR A 130 22.22 19.38 1.39
N GLN A 131 21.23 20.01 2.03
CA GLN A 131 19.89 19.39 2.15
C GLN A 131 18.75 20.30 1.68
N PRO A 132 18.19 20.04 0.47
CA PRO A 132 16.81 20.35 0.16
C PRO A 132 15.94 19.14 0.57
N LEU A 133 15.92 18.77 1.84
CA LEU A 133 15.05 17.68 2.30
C LEU A 133 13.71 18.26 2.79
N VAL A 134 12.64 17.71 2.20
CA VAL A 134 11.21 17.84 2.49
C VAL A 134 10.62 19.26 2.32
N PRO A 135 10.01 19.57 1.15
CA PRO A 135 9.21 20.80 0.98
C PRO A 135 8.00 20.81 1.94
N VAL A 136 7.37 19.65 2.19
CA VAL A 136 6.15 19.54 3.02
C VAL A 136 6.35 19.99 4.47
N GLY A 137 7.48 19.66 5.10
CA GLY A 137 7.76 20.07 6.48
C GLY A 137 8.12 21.55 6.61
N ARG A 138 8.74 22.12 5.57
CA ARG A 138 9.03 23.56 5.51
C ARG A 138 7.75 24.36 5.25
N GLU A 139 6.95 23.95 4.27
CA GLU A 139 5.67 24.58 3.95
C GLU A 139 4.71 24.56 5.14
N LEU A 140 4.60 23.43 5.86
CA LEU A 140 3.81 23.36 7.09
C LEU A 140 4.36 24.27 8.18
N ARG A 141 5.68 24.32 8.38
CA ARG A 141 6.29 25.18 9.40
C ARG A 141 6.15 26.66 9.05
N ASP A 142 6.26 27.01 7.78
CA ASP A 142 6.09 28.37 7.29
C ASP A 142 4.62 28.81 7.39
N ALA A 143 3.68 27.90 7.10
CA ALA A 143 2.25 28.11 7.35
C ALA A 143 1.97 28.31 8.85
N PHE A 144 2.52 27.46 9.73
CA PHE A 144 2.38 27.64 11.17
C PHE A 144 3.00 28.95 11.67
N ARG A 145 4.09 29.41 11.07
CA ARG A 145 4.72 30.69 11.40
C ARG A 145 3.83 31.88 11.02
N GLN A 146 3.20 31.84 9.84
CA GLN A 146 2.23 32.87 9.43
C GLN A 146 0.98 32.84 10.32
N ILE A 147 0.44 31.65 10.62
CA ILE A 147 -0.71 31.48 11.53
C ILE A 147 -0.39 32.03 12.93
N SER A 148 0.82 31.77 13.45
CA SER A 148 1.24 32.29 14.76
C SER A 148 1.25 33.82 14.79
N SER A 149 1.63 34.48 13.70
CA SER A 149 1.61 35.95 13.60
C SER A 149 0.17 36.49 13.61
N VAL A 150 -0.74 35.87 12.83
CA VAL A 150 -2.15 36.24 12.81
C VAL A 150 -2.79 36.10 14.19
N ILE A 151 -2.51 34.99 14.88
CA ILE A 151 -3.01 34.77 16.26
C ILE A 151 -2.50 35.86 17.20
N ASN A 152 -1.22 36.26 17.10
CA ASN A 152 -0.65 37.30 17.95
C ASN A 152 -1.34 38.66 17.76
N VAL A 153 -1.62 39.05 16.51
CA VAL A 153 -2.36 40.29 16.21
C VAL A 153 -3.79 40.23 16.76
N LEU A 154 -4.47 39.09 16.63
CA LEU A 154 -5.82 38.92 17.19
C LEU A 154 -5.81 39.03 18.72
N PHE A 155 -4.81 38.48 19.40
CA PHE A 155 -4.63 38.64 20.84
C PHE A 155 -4.39 40.11 21.23
N SER A 156 -3.57 40.84 20.48
CA SER A 156 -3.30 42.27 20.69
C SER A 156 -4.59 43.11 20.60
N ILE A 157 -5.40 42.88 19.55
CA ILE A 157 -6.69 43.56 19.35
C ILE A 157 -7.67 43.22 20.49
N ALA A 158 -7.81 41.93 20.83
CA ALA A 158 -8.71 41.47 21.87
C ALA A 158 -8.33 42.00 23.26
N ALA A 159 -7.03 41.98 23.60
CA ALA A 159 -6.50 42.50 24.84
C ALA A 159 -6.75 44.01 24.95
N THR A 160 -6.51 44.76 23.87
CA THR A 160 -6.77 46.20 23.82
C THR A 160 -8.25 46.50 24.03
N PHE A 161 -9.14 45.80 23.31
CA PHE A 161 -10.57 45.96 23.47
C PHE A 161 -10.99 45.71 24.93
N ALA A 162 -10.56 44.58 25.51
CA ALA A 162 -10.91 44.21 26.87
C ALA A 162 -10.38 45.22 27.91
N ALA A 163 -9.13 45.65 27.76
CA ALA A 163 -8.51 46.65 28.64
C ALA A 163 -9.25 48.00 28.57
N VAL A 164 -9.50 48.49 27.35
CA VAL A 164 -10.19 49.78 27.14
C VAL A 164 -11.65 49.69 27.60
N PHE A 165 -12.34 48.59 27.35
CA PHE A 165 -13.70 48.37 27.82
C PHE A 165 -13.80 48.33 29.35
N TRP A 166 -12.80 47.74 30.02
CA TRP A 166 -12.73 47.72 31.48
C TRP A 166 -12.46 49.12 32.03
N VAL A 167 -11.45 49.81 31.49
CA VAL A 167 -11.10 51.19 31.87
C VAL A 167 -12.23 52.16 31.60
N SER A 168 -12.94 52.06 30.47
CA SER A 168 -14.03 52.99 30.15
C SER A 168 -15.21 52.89 31.13
N GLY A 169 -15.29 51.83 31.92
CA GLY A 169 -16.25 51.70 33.02
C GLY A 169 -16.05 52.74 34.14
N THR A 170 -14.87 53.35 34.23
CA THR A 170 -14.61 54.46 35.17
C THR A 170 -15.07 55.81 34.61
N VAL A 171 -15.24 55.92 33.28
CA VAL A 171 -15.60 57.16 32.57
C VAL A 171 -17.10 57.21 32.27
N THR A 172 -17.69 56.09 31.82
CA THR A 172 -19.11 56.03 31.44
C THR A 172 -19.76 54.74 31.93
N ARG A 173 -21.00 54.85 32.43
CA ARG A 173 -21.82 53.70 32.88
C ARG A 173 -22.59 53.03 31.75
N ASP A 174 -22.73 53.70 30.60
CA ASP A 174 -23.46 53.15 29.46
C ASP A 174 -22.61 52.13 28.69
N VAL A 175 -23.10 50.89 28.63
CA VAL A 175 -22.44 49.77 27.94
C VAL A 175 -22.22 50.06 26.46
N GLY A 176 -23.13 50.78 25.79
CA GLY A 176 -22.98 51.16 24.39
C GLY A 176 -21.76 52.06 24.17
N MET A 177 -21.65 53.13 24.96
CA MET A 177 -20.51 54.06 24.92
C MET A 177 -19.18 53.36 25.25
N ARG A 178 -19.17 52.43 26.23
CA ARG A 178 -17.99 51.63 26.56
C ARG A 178 -17.52 50.77 25.39
N THR A 179 -18.47 50.17 24.67
CA THR A 179 -18.20 49.31 23.52
C THR A 179 -17.62 50.13 22.36
N LEU A 180 -18.15 51.33 22.10
CA LEU A 180 -17.62 52.23 21.07
C LEU A 180 -16.19 52.69 21.35
N ILE A 181 -15.87 53.04 22.60
CA ILE A 181 -14.51 53.44 22.99
C ILE A 181 -13.54 52.25 22.89
N GLY A 182 -13.97 51.06 23.34
CA GLY A 182 -13.20 49.83 23.19
C GLY A 182 -12.92 49.49 21.72
N LEU A 183 -13.94 49.58 20.86
CA LEU A 183 -13.83 49.31 19.42
C LEU A 183 -12.90 50.33 18.74
N PHE A 184 -12.97 51.60 19.14
CA PHE A 184 -12.07 52.63 18.63
C PHE A 184 -10.60 52.34 19.01
N GLY A 185 -10.34 51.96 20.26
CA GLY A 185 -8.99 51.54 20.69
C GLY A 185 -8.48 50.31 19.94
N ALA A 186 -9.32 49.30 19.79
CA ALA A 186 -9.02 48.10 19.02
C ALA A 186 -8.72 48.40 17.54
N LEU A 187 -9.45 49.35 16.93
CA LEU A 187 -9.24 49.80 15.56
C LEU A 187 -7.88 50.49 15.39
N LEU A 188 -7.48 51.35 16.33
CA LEU A 188 -6.15 52.00 16.28
C LEU A 188 -5.03 50.97 16.35
N VAL A 189 -5.15 49.97 17.22
CA VAL A 189 -4.17 48.89 17.33
C VAL A 189 -4.16 48.02 16.07
N ALA A 190 -5.32 47.70 15.50
CA ALA A 190 -5.40 46.95 14.25
C ALA A 190 -4.70 47.70 13.09
N ILE A 191 -4.84 49.03 13.02
CA ILE A 191 -4.13 49.86 12.03
C ILE A 191 -2.63 49.85 12.30
N ALA A 192 -2.20 49.99 13.55
CA ALA A 192 -0.80 49.98 13.92
C ALA A 192 -0.13 48.63 13.58
N GLU A 193 -0.72 47.52 14.02
CA GLU A 193 -0.25 46.15 13.74
C GLU A 193 -0.29 45.85 12.24
N GLY A 194 -1.34 46.29 11.53
CA GLY A 194 -1.45 46.15 10.08
C GLY A 194 -0.37 46.93 9.33
N TRP A 195 0.01 48.11 9.82
CA TRP A 195 1.13 48.87 9.28
C TRP A 195 2.47 48.21 9.56
N PHE A 196 2.70 47.67 10.77
CA PHE A 196 3.89 46.87 11.08
C PHE A 196 4.00 45.65 10.17
N PHE A 197 2.90 44.94 9.95
CA PHE A 197 2.86 43.79 9.05
C PHE A 197 3.18 44.18 7.60
N ALA A 198 2.56 45.25 7.08
CA ALA A 198 2.83 45.73 5.73
C ALA A 198 4.28 46.24 5.56
N ARG A 199 4.83 46.88 6.59
CA ARG A 199 6.23 47.32 6.63
C ARG A 199 7.16 46.11 6.62
N ASP A 200 6.98 45.16 7.53
CA ASP A 200 7.84 43.98 7.63
C ASP A 200 7.80 43.15 6.35
N TRP A 201 6.66 43.11 5.66
CA TRP A 201 6.52 42.44 4.37
C TRP A 201 7.19 43.19 3.20
N LEU A 202 7.27 44.53 3.25
CA LEU A 202 7.91 45.35 2.21
C LEU A 202 9.43 45.50 2.42
N PHE A 203 9.90 45.47 3.67
CA PHE A 203 11.31 45.65 4.06
C PHE A 203 11.98 44.33 4.43
N ASP A 204 11.58 43.21 3.83
CA ASP A 204 12.24 41.91 3.98
C ASP A 204 13.65 41.98 3.33
N GLU A 205 14.58 42.65 4.01
CA GLU A 205 15.99 42.68 3.67
C GLU A 205 16.55 41.29 4.01
N PRO A 206 17.14 40.56 3.04
CA PRO A 206 17.69 39.24 3.32
C PRO A 206 18.71 39.36 4.46
N PRO A 207 18.71 38.45 5.45
CA PRO A 207 19.58 38.56 6.61
C PRO A 207 21.04 38.67 6.14
N ASN A 208 21.65 39.84 6.34
CA ASN A 208 22.99 40.14 5.85
C ASN A 208 24.01 39.16 6.46
N PRO A 209 24.57 38.22 5.65
CA PRO A 209 25.49 37.21 6.17
C PRO A 209 26.86 37.78 6.57
N SER A 210 27.17 39.04 6.21
CA SER A 210 28.46 39.67 6.51
C SER A 210 28.65 40.01 8.00
N ALA A 211 27.56 40.24 8.75
CA ALA A 211 27.66 40.55 10.19
C ALA A 211 28.16 39.36 11.03
N LYS A 212 27.92 38.11 10.58
CA LYS A 212 28.44 36.91 11.23
C LYS A 212 29.87 36.56 10.80
N ARG A 213 30.28 36.93 9.58
CA ARG A 213 31.61 36.60 9.02
C ARG A 213 32.74 37.36 9.71
N THR A 214 32.52 38.63 10.05
CA THR A 214 33.52 39.48 10.73
C THR A 214 33.84 39.00 12.15
N ARG A 215 32.89 38.34 12.83
CA ARG A 215 33.11 37.82 14.19
C ARG A 215 33.88 36.49 14.22
N GLN A 216 33.79 35.69 13.14
CA GLN A 216 34.52 34.42 13.04
C GLN A 216 35.96 34.57 12.55
N LEU A 217 36.28 35.64 11.82
CA LEU A 217 37.63 35.87 11.29
C LEU A 217 38.65 36.34 12.34
N ASN A 218 38.20 36.71 13.55
CA ASN A 218 39.03 37.32 14.58
C ASN A 218 39.45 36.37 15.71
N LEU A 219 39.26 35.04 15.57
CA LEU A 219 39.87 34.09 16.49
C LEU A 219 41.29 33.76 16.01
N PRO A 220 42.34 34.01 16.81
CA PRO A 220 43.69 33.61 16.46
C PRO A 220 43.76 32.08 16.41
N ILE A 221 44.12 31.56 15.24
CA ILE A 221 44.35 30.14 15.00
C ILE A 221 45.61 29.75 15.79
N GLN A 222 45.43 29.17 16.98
CA GLN A 222 46.50 28.45 17.69
C GLN A 222 46.74 27.12 16.97
N LEU A 223 47.73 27.08 16.09
CA LEU A 223 48.25 25.85 15.49
C LEU A 223 48.94 25.03 16.58
N LYS A 224 48.31 23.94 17.01
CA LYS A 224 48.92 22.93 17.87
C LYS A 224 49.74 21.98 17.00
N GLU A 225 51.07 22.08 17.09
CA GLU A 225 52.00 21.13 16.45
C GLU A 225 51.77 19.69 16.96
N PRO A 226 51.81 18.68 16.08
CA PRO A 226 51.74 17.28 16.49
C PRO A 226 53.10 16.80 17.01
N SER A 227 53.12 16.41 18.28
CA SER A 227 54.26 15.73 18.92
C SER A 227 54.46 14.33 18.31
N HIS A 228 55.60 14.11 17.65
CA HIS A 228 56.07 12.78 17.30
C HIS A 228 56.38 11.95 18.55
N PRO A 229 56.04 10.64 18.59
CA PRO A 229 56.57 9.74 19.60
C PRO A 229 57.96 9.26 19.17
N ASN A 230 58.99 9.55 19.95
CA ASN A 230 60.30 8.89 19.83
C ASN A 230 60.32 7.63 20.69
N SER A 231 60.99 6.62 20.14
CA SER A 231 61.59 5.46 20.83
C SER A 231 62.44 5.85 22.03
#